data_AF-A0A3R7B3N9-F1
#
_entry.id   AF-A0A3R7B3N9-F1
#
_cell.length_a   1.000
_cell.length_b   1.000
_cell.length_c   1.000
_cell.angle_alpha   90.00
_cell.angle_beta   90.00
_cell.angle_gamma   90.00
#
_symmetry.space_group_name_H-M   'P 1'
#
loop_
_entity.id
_entity.type
_entity.pdbx_description
1 polymer ?
#
loop_
_entity_poly.entity_id
_entity_poly.type
_entity_poly.pdbx_seq_one_letter_code
_entity_poly.pdbx_strand_id
1 'polypeptide(L)' 'MTWAVWVTGLPGSGKSVIADKVRGILAERGINVKVLELDEIRKFITPKPSYSEQERDI' A
#
# COMPACT_ATOMS: atom_id res chain seq x y z
N MET A 1 -12.68 11.14 12.39
CA MET A 1 -12.67 9.67 12.32
C MET A 1 -11.54 9.24 11.39
N THR A 2 -10.78 8.23 11.78
CA THR A 2 -9.65 7.72 10.99
C THR A 2 -10.04 6.38 10.38
N TRP A 3 -9.69 6.16 9.11
CA TRP A 3 -10.05 4.96 8.35
C TRP A 3 -8.93 4.59 7.39
N ALA A 4 -8.93 3.34 6.92
CA ALA A 4 -8.00 2.83 5.92
C ALA A 4 -8.74 1.90 4.94
N VAL A 5 -8.20 1.77 3.73
CA VAL A 5 -8.69 0.83 2.70
C VAL A 5 -7.54 -0.11 2.36
N TRP A 6 -7.77 -1.42 2.53
CA TRP A 6 -6.78 -2.45 2.25
C TRP A 6 -7.00 -3.07 0.87
N VAL A 7 -6.08 -2.84 -0.06
CA VAL A 7 -6.14 -3.39 -1.42
C VAL A 7 -5.23 -4.61 -1.53
N THR A 8 -5.81 -5.78 -1.76
CA THR A 8 -5.09 -7.06 -1.86
C THR A 8 -5.40 -7.80 -3.17
N GLY A 9 -4.54 -8.73 -3.57
CA GLY A 9 -4.63 -9.45 -4.84
C GLY A 9 -3.27 -9.94 -5.33
N LEU A 10 -3.28 -10.83 -6.32
CA LEU A 10 -2.08 -11.44 -6.92
C LEU A 10 -1.10 -10.38 -7.49
N PRO A 11 0.20 -10.69 -7.61
CA PRO A 11 1.13 -9.85 -8.35
C PRO A 11 0.60 -9.53 -9.77
N GLY A 12 0.72 -8.28 -10.20
CA GLY A 12 0.18 -7.84 -11.50
C GLY A 12 -1.34 -7.62 -11.57
N SER A 13 -2.11 -7.86 -10.50
CA SER A 13 -3.58 -7.70 -10.51
C SER A 13 -4.09 -6.24 -10.54
N GLY A 14 -3.21 -5.25 -10.69
CA GLY A 14 -3.59 -3.84 -10.78
C GLY A 14 -3.83 -3.10 -9.45
N LYS A 15 -3.35 -3.63 -8.31
CA LYS A 15 -3.54 -2.99 -6.98
C LYS A 15 -3.09 -1.54 -6.93
N SER A 16 -1.86 -1.24 -7.38
CA SER A 16 -1.33 0.13 -7.41
C SER A 16 -2.13 1.04 -8.34
N VAL A 17 -2.58 0.53 -9.50
CA VAL A 17 -3.46 1.27 -10.44
C VAL A 17 -4.78 1.67 -9.78
N ILE A 18 -5.40 0.74 -9.03
CA ILE A 18 -6.64 1.03 -8.30
C ILE A 18 -6.38 2.05 -7.17
N ALA A 19 -5.32 1.86 -6.39
CA ALA A 19 -4.98 2.76 -5.29
C ALA A 19 -4.75 4.21 -5.76
N ASP A 20 -4.00 4.40 -6.85
CA ASP A 20 -3.76 5.72 -7.44
C ASP A 20 -5.04 6.36 -7.97
N LYS A 21 -5.90 5.57 -8.62
CA LYS A 21 -7.17 6.08 -9.15
C LYS A 21 -8.14 6.48 -8.04
N VAL A 22 -8.22 5.68 -6.97
CA VAL A 22 -9.00 6.01 -5.77
C VAL A 22 -8.48 7.28 -5.11
N ARG A 23 -7.15 7.44 -4.98
CA ARG A 23 -6.55 8.69 -4.47
C ARG A 23 -6.99 9.90 -5.30
N GLY A 24 -6.96 9.79 -6.64
CA GLY A 24 -7.42 10.87 -7.53
C GLY A 24 -8.89 11.25 -7.29
N ILE A 25 -9.79 10.26 -7.26
CA ILE A 25 -11.22 10.46 -7.01
C ILE A 25 -11.48 11.12 -5.65
N LEU A 26 -10.71 10.73 -4.62
CA LEU A 26 -10.84 11.32 -3.29
C LEU A 26 -10.31 12.76 -3.25
N ALA A 27 -9.19 13.03 -3.93
CA ALA A 27 -8.62 14.37 -4.05
C ALA A 27 -9.59 15.34 -4.77
N GLU A 28 -10.26 14.90 -5.83
CA GLU A 28 -11.32 15.66 -6.52
C GLU A 28 -12.48 16.03 -5.61
N ARG A 29 -12.71 15.25 -4.54
CA ARG A 29 -13.74 15.50 -3.51
C ARG A 29 -13.20 16.27 -2.30
N GLY A 30 -11.97 16.78 -2.36
CA GLY A 30 -11.32 17.50 -1.26
C GLY A 30 -10.84 16.59 -0.12
N ILE A 31 -10.77 15.28 -0.34
CA ILE A 31 -10.32 14.30 0.66
C ILE A 31 -8.88 13.89 0.35
N ASN A 32 -7.94 14.39 1.16
CA ASN A 32 -6.54 14.03 1.02
C ASN A 32 -6.25 12.67 1.69
N VAL A 33 -5.68 11.75 0.91
CA VAL A 33 -5.24 10.43 1.38
C VAL A 33 -3.82 10.13 0.95
N LYS A 34 -3.12 9.28 1.70
CA LYS A 34 -1.83 8.71 1.29
C LYS A 34 -2.00 7.26 0.87
N VAL A 35 -1.33 6.90 -0.21
CA VAL A 35 -1.14 5.50 -0.61
C VAL A 35 0.07 4.99 0.16
N LEU A 36 -0.11 3.87 0.88
CA LEU A 36 0.95 3.18 1.60
C LEU A 36 1.29 1.92 0.83
N GLU A 37 2.41 1.92 0.11
CA GLU A 37 2.91 0.72 -0.56
C GLU A 37 3.83 -0.06 0.39
N LEU A 38 3.43 -1.29 0.73
CA LEU A 38 4.18 -2.14 1.66
C LEU A 38 5.60 -2.45 1.15
N ASP A 39 5.78 -2.61 -0.17
CA ASP A 39 7.09 -2.88 -0.76
C ASP A 39 8.05 -1.69 -0.60
N GLU A 40 7.54 -0.45 -0.69
CA GLU A 40 8.33 0.75 -0.40
C GLU A 40 8.60 0.89 1.09
N ILE A 41 7.61 0.62 1.94
CA ILE A 41 7.77 0.67 3.40
C ILE A 41 8.85 -0.33 3.84
N ARG A 42 8.80 -1.58 3.35
CA ARG A 42 9.75 -2.66 3.66
C ARG A 42 11.22 -2.28 3.44
N LYS A 43 11.52 -1.47 2.43
CA LYS A 43 12.88 -0.95 2.18
C LYS A 43 13.41 -0.08 3.32
N PHE A 44 12.53 0.57 4.07
CA PHE A 44 12.91 1.47 5.17
C PHE A 44 12.84 0.79 6.55
N ILE A 45 11.92 -0.15 6.75
CA ILE A 45 11.76 -0.83 8.05
C ILE A 45 12.66 -2.07 8.21
N THR A 46 13.15 -2.67 7.11
CA THR A 46 13.98 -3.89 7.15
C THR A 46 15.33 -3.67 6.45
N PRO A 47 16.39 -3.23 7.16
CA PRO A 47 17.69 -2.92 6.56
C PRO A 47 18.44 -4.15 5.98
N LYS A 48 17.99 -5.38 6.27
CA LYS A 48 18.46 -6.63 5.65
C LYS A 48 17.28 -7.56 5.39
N PRO A 49 16.55 -7.41 4.28
CA PRO A 49 15.41 -8.26 3.98
C PRO A 49 15.88 -9.70 3.70
N SER A 50 15.42 -10.66 4.49
CA SER A 50 15.67 -12.09 4.31
C SER A 50 14.56 -12.81 3.55
N TYR A 51 13.40 -12.15 3.35
CA TYR A 51 12.19 -12.72 2.72
C TYR A 51 11.71 -14.04 3.36
N SER A 52 12.16 -14.33 4.58
CA SER A 52 11.75 -15.51 5.35
C SER A 52 10.25 -15.46 5.64
N GLU A 53 9.63 -16.61 5.90
CA GLU A 53 8.22 -16.63 6.31
C GLU A 53 7.98 -15.77 7.56
N GLN A 54 8.94 -15.73 8.49
CA GLN A 54 8.85 -14.87 9.68
C GLN A 54 8.82 -13.37 9.35
N GLU A 55 9.41 -12.94 8.23
CA GLU A 55 9.38 -11.55 7.76
C GLU A 55 8.09 -11.21 6.99
N ARG A 56 7.36 -12.22 6.50
CA ARG A 56 6.09 -12.00 5.77
C ARG A 56 4.91 -11.74 6.70
N ASP A 57 5.01 -12.18 7.95
CA ASP A 57 3.99 -12.02 9.00
C ASP A 57 4.18 -10.73 9.83
N ILE A 58 5.16 -9.89 9.49
CA ILE A 58 5.40 -8.55 10.06
C ILE A 58 4.80 -7.48 9.14
#